data_AF-A0A7W5GWT6-F1
#
_entry.id   AF-A0A7W5GWT6-F1
#
_cell.length_a   1.000
_cell.length_b   1.000
_cell.length_c   1.000
_cell.angle_alpha   90.00
_cell.angle_beta   90.00
_cell.angle_gamma   90.00
#
_symmetry.space_group_name_H-M   'P 1'
#
loop_
_entity.id
_entity.type
_entity.pdbx_description
1 polymer ?
#
loop_
_entity_poly.entity_id
_entity_poly.type
_entity_poly.pdbx_seq_one_letter_code
_entity_poly.pdbx_strand_id
1 'polypeptide(L)'
;MDQLFKSLPDIIKAAAQSRLGILALLVVALSILAYVFFAKATVKVRVGIFVLLFAGVLGFGVAVLRESDSKPPSMAPTSAPAPAPAPTGVVLPPLSKEARILLKGASADPAGLVLYEKFGASVDLHTNGESLLTDKADHRAVATWEAALQELVDRGLLATRGDRGEVYEITKKGYDANGSTPTVRDDSRR
;
A
#
# COMPACT_ATOMS: atom_id res chain seq x y z
N MET A 1 -32.96 -17.75 31.15
CA MET A 1 -32.96 -17.88 29.68
C MET A 1 -34.03 -17.00 29.05
N ASP A 2 -35.19 -16.82 29.69
CA ASP A 2 -36.34 -16.11 29.10
C ASP A 2 -36.13 -14.61 28.85
N GLN A 3 -35.34 -13.92 29.68
CA GLN A 3 -35.02 -12.51 29.44
C GLN A 3 -34.11 -12.30 28.22
N LEU A 4 -33.19 -13.24 27.95
CA LEU A 4 -32.30 -13.16 26.79
C LEU A 4 -33.08 -13.29 25.48
N PHE A 5 -34.06 -14.21 25.44
CA PHE A 5 -34.94 -14.37 24.29
C PHE A 5 -35.88 -13.17 24.08
N LYS A 6 -36.26 -12.46 25.15
CA LYS A 6 -37.10 -11.27 25.07
C LYS A 6 -36.35 -10.04 24.56
N SER A 7 -35.08 -9.89 24.92
CA SER A 7 -34.21 -8.77 24.50
C SER A 7 -33.45 -9.00 23.20
N LEU A 8 -33.49 -10.23 22.66
CA LEU A 8 -32.78 -10.61 21.43
C LEU A 8 -33.06 -9.71 20.22
N PRO A 9 -34.33 -9.33 19.92
CA PRO A 9 -34.64 -8.49 18.76
C PRO A 9 -33.99 -7.10 18.85
N ASP A 10 -33.96 -6.52 20.05
CA ASP A 10 -33.38 -5.19 20.29
C ASP A 10 -31.86 -5.22 20.15
N ILE A 11 -31.21 -6.29 20.60
CA ILE A 11 -29.76 -6.49 20.44
C ILE A 11 -29.38 -6.62 18.96
N ILE A 12 -30.17 -7.37 18.18
CA ILE A 12 -29.95 -7.51 16.73
C ILE A 12 -30.12 -6.16 16.04
N LYS A 13 -31.16 -5.40 16.43
CA LYS A 13 -31.44 -4.07 15.86
C LYS A 13 -30.32 -3.08 16.16
N ALA A 14 -29.80 -3.06 17.39
CA ALA A 14 -28.67 -2.21 17.76
C ALA A 14 -27.37 -2.65 17.05
N ALA A 15 -27.12 -3.96 16.96
CA ALA A 15 -25.93 -4.49 16.28
C ALA A 15 -25.93 -4.16 14.78
N ALA A 16 -27.09 -4.22 14.11
CA ALA A 16 -27.23 -3.93 12.69
C ALA A 16 -26.97 -2.45 12.32
N GLN A 17 -26.93 -1.53 13.29
CA GLN A 17 -26.65 -0.11 13.05
C GLN A 17 -25.16 0.21 12.93
N SER A 18 -24.27 -0.74 13.23
CA SER A 18 -22.82 -0.53 13.20
C SER A 18 -22.13 -1.51 12.26
N ARG A 19 -21.05 -1.07 11.59
CA ARG A 19 -20.23 -1.94 10.73
C ARG A 19 -19.69 -3.15 11.50
N LEU A 20 -19.23 -2.92 12.74
CA LEU A 20 -18.72 -3.98 13.60
C LEU A 20 -19.82 -4.95 14.06
N GLY A 21 -21.01 -4.44 14.38
CA GLY A 21 -22.14 -5.29 14.78
C GLY A 21 -22.73 -6.10 13.62
N ILE A 22 -22.68 -5.61 12.38
CA ILE A 22 -22.99 -6.40 11.18
C ILE A 22 -22.00 -7.55 11.02
N LEU A 23 -20.70 -7.31 11.20
CA LEU A 23 -19.69 -8.38 11.17
C LEU A 23 -19.95 -9.41 12.28
N ALA A 24 -20.27 -8.97 13.49
CA ALA A 24 -20.62 -9.87 14.59
C ALA A 24 -21.87 -10.71 14.28
N LEU A 25 -22.91 -10.10 13.70
CA LEU A 25 -24.12 -10.81 13.25
C LEU A 25 -23.81 -11.83 12.15
N LEU A 26 -22.92 -11.50 11.21
CA LEU A 26 -22.49 -12.40 10.15
C LEU A 26 -21.78 -13.62 10.74
N VAL A 27 -20.88 -13.42 11.71
CA VAL A 27 -20.20 -14.53 12.42
C VAL A 27 -21.21 -15.43 13.16
N VAL A 28 -22.18 -14.85 13.87
CA VAL A 28 -23.23 -15.62 14.55
C VAL A 28 -24.10 -16.38 13.55
N ALA A 29 -24.52 -15.75 12.46
CA ALA A 29 -25.32 -16.38 11.42
C ALA A 29 -24.57 -17.56 10.76
N LEU A 30 -23.31 -17.37 10.39
CA LEU A 30 -22.46 -18.45 9.86
C LEU A 30 -22.24 -19.57 10.88
N SER A 31 -22.10 -19.24 12.17
CA SER A 31 -21.95 -20.24 13.23
C SER A 31 -23.19 -21.09 13.38
N ILE A 32 -24.39 -20.49 13.29
CA ILE A 32 -25.66 -21.23 13.31
C ILE A 32 -25.77 -22.12 12.07
N LEU A 33 -25.45 -21.59 10.88
CA LEU A 33 -25.51 -22.36 9.63
C LEU A 33 -24.55 -23.56 9.66
N ALA A 34 -23.31 -23.34 10.12
CA ALA A 34 -22.33 -24.39 10.33
C ALA A 34 -22.83 -25.42 11.36
N TYR A 35 -23.41 -24.97 12.48
CA TYR A 35 -23.99 -25.90 13.45
C TYR A 35 -25.11 -26.73 12.82
N VAL A 36 -26.06 -26.14 12.10
CA VAL A 36 -27.17 -26.86 11.47
C VAL A 36 -26.68 -27.90 10.46
N PHE A 37 -25.73 -27.53 9.60
CA PHE A 37 -25.18 -28.45 8.59
C PHE A 37 -24.34 -29.58 9.20
N PHE A 38 -23.56 -29.29 10.24
CA PHE A 38 -22.58 -30.22 10.77
C PHE A 38 -23.06 -30.97 12.02
N ALA A 39 -24.11 -30.50 12.70
CA ALA A 39 -24.67 -31.14 13.89
C ALA A 39 -25.20 -32.55 13.60
N LYS A 40 -25.71 -32.79 12.39
CA LYS A 40 -26.16 -34.12 11.94
C LYS A 40 -25.10 -34.90 11.16
N ALA A 41 -23.95 -34.29 10.85
CA ALA A 41 -22.87 -34.96 10.13
C ALA A 41 -22.17 -36.01 11.00
N THR A 42 -21.73 -37.11 10.38
CA THR A 42 -20.98 -38.17 11.04
C THR A 42 -19.58 -37.69 11.44
N VAL A 43 -18.98 -38.31 12.46
CA VAL A 43 -17.65 -37.94 12.98
C VAL A 43 -16.60 -37.94 11.86
N LYS A 44 -16.67 -38.90 10.93
CA LYS A 44 -15.77 -38.98 9.77
C LYS A 44 -15.86 -37.74 8.87
N VAL A 45 -17.07 -37.22 8.63
CA VAL A 45 -17.27 -36.00 7.82
C VAL A 45 -16.71 -34.78 8.54
N ARG A 46 -16.96 -34.65 9.85
CA ARG A 46 -16.41 -33.54 10.65
C ARG A 46 -14.88 -33.56 10.63
N VAL A 47 -14.27 -34.70 10.93
CA VAL A 47 -12.81 -34.88 10.90
C VAL A 47 -12.26 -34.65 9.49
N GLY A 48 -12.93 -35.17 8.46
CA GLY A 48 -12.53 -35.00 7.07
C GLY A 48 -12.46 -33.54 6.63
N ILE A 49 -13.45 -32.73 7.03
CA ILE A 49 -13.49 -31.30 6.69
C ILE A 49 -12.39 -30.54 7.45
N PHE A 50 -12.13 -30.88 8.71
CA PHE A 50 -11.00 -30.31 9.45
C PHE A 50 -9.65 -30.65 8.80
N VAL A 51 -9.44 -31.90 8.37
CA VAL A 51 -8.22 -32.32 7.68
C VAL A 51 -8.07 -31.61 6.33
N LEU A 52 -9.16 -31.49 5.56
CA LEU A 52 -9.16 -30.78 4.27
C LEU A 52 -8.81 -29.29 4.45
N LEU A 53 -9.40 -28.62 5.46
CA LEU A 53 -9.09 -27.22 5.77
C LEU A 53 -7.62 -27.06 6.17
N PHE A 54 -7.11 -27.95 7.03
CA PHE A 54 -5.72 -27.89 7.46
C PHE A 54 -4.75 -28.12 6.30
N ALA A 55 -5.03 -29.12 5.45
CA ALA A 55 -4.27 -29.37 4.22
C ALA A 55 -4.31 -28.17 3.27
N GLY A 56 -5.47 -27.50 3.14
CA GLY A 56 -5.62 -26.28 2.37
C GLY A 56 -4.75 -25.14 2.91
N VAL A 57 -4.74 -24.92 4.23
CA VAL A 57 -3.91 -23.88 4.86
C VAL A 57 -2.42 -24.19 4.72
N LEU A 58 -1.99 -25.45 4.92
CA LEU A 58 -0.63 -25.89 4.69
C LEU A 58 -0.21 -25.70 3.23
N GLY A 59 -1.07 -26.09 2.28
CA GLY A 59 -0.82 -25.93 0.85
C GLY A 59 -0.72 -24.45 0.45
N PHE A 60 -1.61 -23.60 0.95
CA PHE A 60 -1.57 -22.16 0.74
C PHE A 60 -0.30 -21.54 1.32
N GLY A 61 0.10 -21.93 2.53
CA GLY A 61 1.34 -21.48 3.16
C GLY A 61 2.58 -21.83 2.32
N VAL A 62 2.64 -23.05 1.81
CA VAL A 62 3.71 -23.47 0.88
C VAL A 62 3.68 -22.66 -0.43
N ALA A 63 2.51 -22.40 -0.99
CA ALA A 63 2.38 -21.61 -2.21
C ALA A 63 2.89 -20.16 -2.02
N VAL A 64 2.50 -19.50 -0.92
CA VAL A 64 2.92 -18.13 -0.59
C VAL A 64 4.44 -18.04 -0.37
N LEU A 65 5.03 -19.03 0.31
CA LEU A 65 6.49 -19.08 0.48
C LEU A 65 7.21 -19.28 -0.85
N ARG A 66 6.65 -20.07 -1.78
CA ARG A 66 7.24 -20.25 -3.13
C ARG A 66 7.11 -19.01 -4.01
N GLU A 67 6.05 -18.23 -3.84
CA GLU A 67 5.82 -17.00 -4.62
C GLU A 67 6.68 -15.83 -4.14
N SER A 68 7.11 -15.86 -2.88
CA SER A 68 8.04 -14.88 -2.33
C SER A 68 9.40 -14.88 -3.04
N ASP A 69 9.77 -15.99 -3.69
CA ASP A 69 10.99 -16.14 -4.50
C ASP A 69 10.77 -15.91 -6.01
N SER A 70 9.53 -15.63 -6.46
CA SER A 70 9.22 -15.39 -7.87
C SER A 70 9.73 -14.02 -8.31
N LYS A 71 11.00 -13.99 -8.72
CA LYS A 71 11.61 -12.96 -9.55
C LYS A 71 10.63 -12.57 -10.68
N PRO A 72 10.22 -11.29 -10.80
CA PRO A 72 9.47 -10.83 -11.96
C PRO A 72 10.21 -11.19 -13.23
N PRO A 73 9.51 -11.51 -14.34
CA PRO A 73 10.15 -11.77 -15.61
C PRO A 73 11.01 -10.55 -15.93
N SER A 74 12.33 -10.76 -15.93
CA SER A 74 13.27 -9.83 -16.50
C SER A 74 12.90 -9.76 -17.98
N MET A 75 12.06 -8.79 -18.32
CA MET A 75 11.94 -8.32 -19.69
C MET A 75 13.35 -7.92 -20.07
N ALA A 76 14.02 -8.80 -20.81
CA ALA A 76 15.21 -8.44 -21.53
C ALA A 76 14.89 -7.14 -22.29
N PRO A 77 15.82 -6.17 -22.34
CA PRO A 77 15.64 -5.00 -23.16
C PRO A 77 15.61 -5.47 -24.62
N THR A 78 14.40 -5.69 -25.15
CA THR A 78 14.19 -5.67 -26.59
C THR A 78 14.53 -4.24 -27.00
N SER A 79 15.65 -4.13 -27.72
CA SER A 79 16.11 -2.95 -28.42
C SER A 79 14.95 -2.20 -29.08
N ALA A 80 14.44 -1.17 -28.38
CA ALA A 80 13.63 -0.14 -28.98
C ALA A 80 14.57 0.80 -29.75
N PRO A 81 14.27 1.15 -31.00
CA PRO A 81 15.09 2.04 -31.81
C PRO A 81 15.29 3.40 -31.13
N ALA A 82 16.50 3.94 -31.30
CA ALA A 82 16.97 5.23 -30.81
C ALA A 82 15.89 6.33 -30.82
N PRO A 83 15.78 7.13 -29.74
CA PRO A 83 15.00 8.35 -29.77
C PRO A 83 15.61 9.31 -30.79
N ALA A 84 14.82 9.64 -31.82
CA ALA A 84 15.04 10.80 -32.67
C ALA A 84 15.05 12.10 -31.82
N PRO A 85 15.65 13.19 -32.33
CA PRO A 85 16.41 14.15 -31.54
C PRO A 85 15.53 15.07 -30.70
N ALA A 86 16.10 15.45 -29.54
CA ALA A 86 15.60 16.46 -28.63
C ALA A 86 15.19 17.75 -29.36
N PRO A 87 14.05 18.36 -28.97
CA PRO A 87 13.90 19.79 -29.10
C PRO A 87 14.31 20.45 -27.79
N THR A 88 15.15 21.48 -27.96
CA THR A 88 15.24 22.68 -27.12
C THR A 88 15.79 22.53 -25.70
N GLY A 89 16.89 23.26 -25.47
CA GLY A 89 17.45 23.48 -24.16
C GLY A 89 16.41 23.99 -23.17
N VAL A 90 16.34 23.33 -22.03
CA VAL A 90 15.67 23.83 -20.83
C VAL A 90 16.72 23.77 -19.73
N VAL A 91 17.18 24.96 -19.34
CA VAL A 91 17.86 25.20 -18.06
C VAL A 91 17.13 24.39 -16.99
N LEU A 92 17.84 23.51 -16.27
CA LEU A 92 17.28 22.62 -15.24
C LEU A 92 16.18 23.34 -14.44
N PRO A 93 14.89 22.96 -14.61
CA PRO A 93 13.85 23.54 -13.78
C PRO A 93 14.12 23.13 -12.32
N PRO A 94 13.93 24.04 -11.36
CA PRO A 94 13.86 23.67 -9.96
C PRO A 94 12.73 22.62 -9.82
N LEU A 95 12.96 21.57 -9.01
CA LEU A 95 12.10 20.37 -8.83
C LEU A 95 10.61 20.58 -9.16
N SER A 96 9.98 19.61 -9.82
CA SER A 96 8.52 19.61 -10.04
C SER A 96 7.75 19.82 -8.73
N LYS A 97 6.52 20.36 -8.80
CA LYS A 97 5.75 20.70 -7.59
C LYS A 97 5.49 19.45 -6.75
N GLU A 98 5.15 18.36 -7.43
CA GLU A 98 4.89 17.04 -6.91
C GLU A 98 6.15 16.45 -6.25
N ALA A 99 7.32 16.60 -6.89
CA ALA A 99 8.60 16.16 -6.31
C ALA A 99 8.94 16.90 -5.01
N ARG A 100 8.62 18.20 -4.91
CA ARG A 100 8.82 18.96 -3.65
C ARG A 100 7.89 18.49 -2.55
N ILE A 101 6.64 18.15 -2.89
CA ILE A 101 5.66 17.62 -1.93
C ILE A 101 6.17 16.27 -1.40
N LEU A 102 6.60 15.38 -2.29
CA LEU A 102 7.18 14.08 -1.91
C LEU A 102 8.43 14.23 -1.04
N LEU A 103 9.36 15.10 -1.44
CA LEU A 103 10.59 15.32 -0.68
C LEU A 103 10.30 15.90 0.72
N LYS A 104 9.36 16.85 0.80
CA LYS A 104 8.93 17.43 2.08
C LYS A 104 8.27 16.37 2.97
N GLY A 105 7.35 15.58 2.43
CA GLY A 105 6.70 14.48 3.15
C GLY A 105 7.71 13.46 3.67
N ALA A 106 8.60 12.98 2.79
CA ALA A 106 9.63 12.02 3.14
C ALA A 106 10.56 12.56 4.23
N SER A 107 10.93 13.83 4.17
CA SER A 107 11.81 14.43 5.18
C SER A 107 11.16 14.65 6.54
N ALA A 108 9.83 14.77 6.59
CA ALA A 108 9.06 14.97 7.81
C ALA A 108 8.64 13.65 8.47
N ASP A 109 8.64 12.56 7.70
CA ASP A 109 8.39 11.22 8.19
C ASP A 109 9.54 10.76 9.11
N PRO A 110 9.29 10.32 10.35
CA PRO A 110 10.30 9.73 11.23
C PRO A 110 11.07 8.56 10.60
N ALA A 111 10.45 7.84 9.67
CA ALA A 111 11.10 6.74 8.95
C ALA A 111 11.84 7.20 7.68
N GLY A 112 11.59 8.42 7.20
CA GLY A 112 12.21 8.94 5.98
C GLY A 112 11.68 8.31 4.69
N LEU A 113 10.45 7.77 4.69
CA LEU A 113 9.98 6.89 3.62
C LEU A 113 8.92 7.52 2.72
N VAL A 114 8.95 7.08 1.45
CA VAL A 114 7.89 7.24 0.47
C VAL A 114 7.52 5.84 0.01
N LEU A 115 6.23 5.51 0.10
CA LEU A 115 5.70 4.20 -0.21
C LEU A 115 4.80 4.32 -1.44
N TYR A 116 5.16 3.56 -2.47
CA TYR A 116 4.48 3.51 -3.75
C TYR A 116 4.00 2.08 -4.00
N GLU A 117 2.76 1.81 -3.64
CA GLU A 117 2.22 0.46 -3.62
C GLU A 117 1.32 0.22 -4.83
N LYS A 118 1.62 -0.84 -5.60
CA LYS A 118 0.80 -1.28 -6.73
C LYS A 118 0.03 -2.54 -6.32
N PHE A 119 -1.28 -2.41 -6.09
CA PHE A 119 -2.14 -3.54 -5.72
C PHE A 119 -3.17 -3.82 -6.83
N GLY A 120 -2.92 -4.87 -7.62
CA GLY A 120 -3.80 -5.26 -8.71
C GLY A 120 -3.94 -4.15 -9.76
N ALA A 121 -5.14 -3.59 -9.90
CA ALA A 121 -5.43 -2.49 -10.83
C ALA A 121 -5.37 -1.09 -10.16
N SER A 122 -4.98 -1.00 -8.88
CA SER A 122 -4.92 0.24 -8.13
C SER A 122 -3.49 0.56 -7.72
N VAL A 123 -3.22 1.85 -7.58
CA VAL A 123 -1.94 2.37 -7.11
C VAL A 123 -2.22 3.30 -5.94
N ASP A 124 -1.40 3.20 -4.90
CA ASP A 124 -1.39 4.14 -3.79
C ASP A 124 0.01 4.73 -3.64
N LEU A 125 0.07 6.02 -3.31
CA LEU A 125 1.31 6.73 -3.06
C LEU A 125 1.11 7.49 -1.77
N HIS A 126 1.89 7.16 -0.76
CA HIS A 126 1.77 7.77 0.54
C HIS A 126 3.14 8.11 1.13
N THR A 127 3.15 9.18 1.92
CA THR A 127 4.33 9.68 2.62
C THR A 127 3.88 10.38 3.89
N ASN A 128 4.64 10.24 4.98
CA ASN A 128 4.29 10.82 6.28
C ASN A 128 2.86 10.47 6.77
N GLY A 129 2.38 9.27 6.42
CA GLY A 129 1.03 8.80 6.78
C GLY A 129 -0.13 9.40 5.98
N GLU A 130 0.13 10.24 4.97
CA GLU A 130 -0.89 10.80 4.08
C GLU A 130 -0.83 10.18 2.68
N SER A 131 -2.00 9.84 2.12
CA SER A 131 -2.12 9.41 0.72
C SER A 131 -2.22 10.64 -0.18
N LEU A 132 -1.35 10.71 -1.18
CA LEU A 132 -1.28 11.80 -2.16
C LEU A 132 -2.18 11.55 -3.38
N LEU A 133 -2.64 10.31 -3.57
CA LEU A 133 -3.54 9.91 -4.65
C LEU A 133 -5.00 9.92 -4.15
N THR A 134 -5.63 11.10 -4.19
CA THR A 134 -7.04 11.28 -3.78
C THR A 134 -8.02 10.57 -4.71
N ASP A 135 -7.71 10.53 -6.02
CA ASP A 135 -8.50 9.82 -7.03
C ASP A 135 -7.66 8.72 -7.68
N LYS A 136 -7.87 7.49 -7.19
CA LYS A 136 -7.13 6.29 -7.64
C LYS A 136 -7.52 5.83 -9.05
N ALA A 137 -8.56 6.42 -9.65
CA ALA A 137 -8.97 6.11 -11.02
C ALA A 137 -8.34 7.05 -12.06
N ASP A 138 -7.72 8.16 -11.64
CA ASP A 138 -7.06 9.09 -12.57
C ASP A 138 -5.64 8.64 -12.92
N HIS A 139 -5.52 7.90 -14.02
CA HIS A 139 -4.24 7.44 -14.56
C HIS A 139 -3.27 8.60 -14.92
N ARG A 140 -3.75 9.81 -15.21
CA ARG A 140 -2.88 10.97 -15.50
C ARG A 140 -2.24 11.51 -14.24
N ALA A 141 -3.00 11.58 -13.16
CA ALA A 141 -2.48 11.94 -11.85
C ALA A 141 -1.41 10.93 -11.41
N VAL A 142 -1.69 9.63 -11.52
CA VAL A 142 -0.72 8.56 -11.20
C VAL A 142 0.58 8.73 -12.00
N ALA A 143 0.50 8.96 -13.31
CA ALA A 143 1.68 9.14 -14.15
C ALA A 143 2.50 10.39 -13.77
N THR A 144 1.84 11.46 -13.33
CA THR A 144 2.51 12.71 -12.91
C THR A 144 3.29 12.49 -11.61
N TRP A 145 2.67 11.79 -10.65
CA TRP A 145 3.32 11.42 -9.39
C TRP A 145 4.46 10.40 -9.59
N GLU A 146 4.28 9.42 -10.46
CA GLU A 146 5.33 8.44 -10.81
C GLU A 146 6.51 9.14 -11.50
N ALA A 147 6.26 10.09 -12.39
CA ALA A 147 7.31 10.90 -12.99
C ALA A 147 8.08 11.74 -11.96
N ALA A 148 7.38 12.33 -10.99
CA ALA A 148 8.01 13.10 -9.91
C ALA A 148 8.87 12.23 -8.98
N LEU A 149 8.40 11.01 -8.69
CA LEU A 149 9.15 10.02 -7.92
C LEU A 149 10.44 9.61 -8.65
N GLN A 150 10.33 9.31 -9.94
CA GLN A 150 11.47 8.98 -10.79
C GLN A 150 12.47 10.14 -10.87
N GLU A 151 11.99 11.38 -11.01
CA GLU A 151 12.83 12.58 -11.00
C GLU A 151 13.67 12.68 -9.71
N LEU A 152 13.08 12.37 -8.54
CA LEU A 152 13.79 12.40 -7.26
C LEU A 152 14.85 11.29 -7.16
N VAL A 153 14.55 10.10 -7.69
CA VAL A 153 15.47 8.96 -7.73
C VAL A 153 16.64 9.25 -8.67
N ASP A 154 16.36 9.74 -9.88
CA ASP A 154 17.37 10.08 -10.89
C ASP A 154 18.31 11.18 -10.40
N ARG A 155 17.80 12.13 -9.60
CA ARG A 155 18.60 13.19 -8.95
C ARG A 155 19.35 12.70 -7.71
N GLY A 156 19.13 11.46 -7.27
CA GLY A 156 19.72 10.86 -6.08
C GLY A 156 19.23 11.46 -4.76
N LEU A 157 18.05 12.08 -4.77
CA LEU A 157 17.39 12.65 -3.58
C LEU A 157 16.59 11.59 -2.82
N LEU A 158 16.08 10.60 -3.55
CA LEU A 158 15.52 9.36 -3.00
C LEU A 158 16.34 8.17 -3.49
N ALA A 159 16.43 7.13 -2.67
CA ALA A 159 17.02 5.85 -3.02
C ALA A 159 15.95 4.77 -2.91
N THR A 160 15.87 3.90 -3.91
CA THR A 160 14.98 2.74 -3.86
C THR A 160 15.49 1.75 -2.82
N ARG A 161 14.63 1.35 -1.89
CA ARG A 161 14.92 0.34 -0.87
C ARG A 161 14.15 -0.94 -1.21
N GLY A 162 14.88 -2.01 -1.51
CA GLY A 162 14.33 -3.30 -1.95
C GLY A 162 14.20 -3.42 -3.48
N ASP A 163 13.79 -4.58 -3.96
CA ASP A 163 13.91 -4.94 -5.39
C ASP A 163 12.68 -4.60 -6.24
N ARG A 164 11.59 -4.15 -5.62
CA ARG A 164 10.30 -3.93 -6.31
C ARG A 164 9.97 -2.47 -6.65
N GLY A 165 10.79 -1.51 -6.21
CA GLY A 165 10.49 -0.10 -6.43
C GLY A 165 9.22 0.37 -5.71
N GLU A 166 8.90 -0.25 -4.57
CA GLU A 166 7.71 0.07 -3.76
C GLU A 166 8.04 0.95 -2.56
N VAL A 167 9.29 0.91 -2.09
CA VAL A 167 9.77 1.70 -0.95
C VAL A 167 10.93 2.57 -1.43
N TYR A 168 10.82 3.86 -1.15
CA TYR A 168 11.87 4.83 -1.42
C TYR A 168 12.23 5.51 -0.11
N GLU A 169 13.52 5.63 0.14
CA GLU A 169 14.05 6.28 1.32
C GLU A 169 14.74 7.58 0.91
N ILE A 170 14.53 8.63 1.68
CA ILE A 170 15.21 9.89 1.46
C ILE A 170 16.71 9.75 1.72
N THR A 171 17.52 10.21 0.77
CA THR A 171 18.98 10.17 0.92
C THR A 171 19.45 11.36 1.75
N LYS A 172 20.70 11.33 2.22
CA LYS A 172 21.36 12.50 2.82
C LYS A 172 21.23 13.74 1.93
N LYS A 173 21.42 13.59 0.62
CA LYS A 173 21.28 14.68 -0.36
C LYS A 173 19.84 15.22 -0.42
N GLY A 174 18.85 14.33 -0.26
CA GLY A 174 17.44 14.71 -0.13
C GLY A 174 17.16 15.56 1.11
N TYR A 175 17.69 15.16 2.26
CA TYR A 175 17.60 15.96 3.49
C TYR A 175 18.30 17.32 3.34
N ASP A 176 19.50 17.35 2.75
CA ASP A 176 20.23 18.61 2.52
C ASP A 176 19.47 19.54 1.56
N ALA A 177 18.84 19.00 0.52
CA ALA A 177 18.04 19.76 -0.45
C ALA A 177 16.74 20.33 0.13
N ASN A 178 16.14 19.67 1.14
CA ASN A 178 14.99 20.22 1.87
C ASN A 178 15.42 21.16 3.02
N GLY A 179 16.55 20.84 3.67
CA GLY A 179 17.17 21.62 4.75
C GLY A 179 17.82 22.91 4.26
N SER A 180 18.18 23.01 2.97
CA SER A 180 18.54 24.26 2.31
C SER A 180 17.31 25.13 2.06
N THR A 181 16.60 25.49 3.14
CA THR A 181 16.07 26.84 3.20
C THR A 181 17.28 27.78 3.14
N PRO A 182 17.26 28.85 2.34
CA PRO A 182 18.37 29.79 2.33
C PRO A 182 18.40 30.42 3.72
N THR A 183 19.22 29.88 4.61
CA THR A 183 19.71 30.62 5.76
C THR A 183 20.55 31.72 5.14
N VAL A 184 19.91 32.84 4.81
CA VAL A 184 20.57 34.13 4.72
C VAL A 184 21.34 34.24 6.03
N ARG A 185 22.64 33.94 5.97
CA ARG A 185 23.56 34.25 7.03
C ARG A 185 23.63 35.77 7.02
N ASP A 186 22.71 36.37 7.77
CA ASP A 186 22.69 37.78 8.08
C ASP A 186 23.95 38.06 8.89
N ASP A 187 25.04 38.38 8.19
CA ASP A 187 26.32 38.83 8.76
C ASP A 187 26.22 40.29 9.23
N SER A 188 25.03 40.71 9.68
CA SER A 188 24.76 42.01 10.27
C SER A 188 24.80 41.95 11.80
N ARG A 189 26.00 41.82 12.37
CA ARG A 189 26.34 42.29 13.74
C ARG A 189 27.86 42.17 13.90
N ARG A 190 28.57 43.28 13.66
CA ARG A 190 29.10 44.21 14.68
C ARG A 190 30.22 43.62 15.52
#